data_AF-A0A2V9L4X9-F1
#
_entry.id   AF-A0A2V9L4X9-F1
#
_cell.length_a   1.000
_cell.length_b   1.000
_cell.length_c   1.000
_cell.angle_alpha   90.00
_cell.angle_beta   90.00
_cell.angle_gamma   90.00
#
_symmetry.space_group_name_H-M   'P 1'
#
loop_
_entity.id
_entity.type
_entity.pdbx_description
1 polymer ?
#
loop_
_entity_poly.entity_id
_entity_poly.type
_entity_poly.pdbx_seq_one_letter_code
_entity_poly.pdbx_strand_id
1 'polypeptide(L)' 'FLRSFYGYLAEDREVQAVTASEALRATPSGNLNRIVPGSWINANFDVWIGAEEDNKAWDMLGQARDFFAQQILKPG' A
#
# COMPACT_ATOMS: atom_id res chain seq x y z
N PHE A 1 7.98 -9.59 24.57
CA PHE A 1 8.38 -8.36 23.85
C PHE A 1 7.17 -7.48 23.53
N LEU A 2 6.35 -7.78 22.49
CA LEU A 2 5.28 -6.87 22.02
C LEU A 2 4.29 -6.45 23.12
N ARG A 3 3.81 -7.38 23.95
CA ARG A 3 2.90 -7.06 25.06
C ARG A 3 3.49 -6.03 26.03
N SER A 4 4.74 -6.21 26.44
CA SER A 4 5.43 -5.29 27.35
C SER A 4 5.71 -3.96 26.67
N PHE A 5 6.13 -3.98 25.40
CA PHE A 5 6.39 -2.77 24.61
C PHE A 5 5.13 -1.91 24.48
N TYR A 6 4.00 -2.50 24.07
CA TYR A 6 2.73 -1.77 23.98
C TYR A 6 2.18 -1.36 25.34
N GLY A 7 2.45 -2.14 26.40
CA GLY A 7 2.11 -1.75 27.77
C GLY A 7 2.81 -0.46 28.18
N TYR A 8 4.14 -0.39 28.02
CA TYR A 8 4.90 0.82 28.33
C TYR A 8 4.52 2.01 27.44
N LEU A 9 4.29 1.78 26.15
CA LEU A 9 3.87 2.83 25.22
C LEU A 9 2.51 3.42 25.58
N ALA A 10 1.60 2.62 26.15
CA ALA A 10 0.29 3.09 26.59
C ALA A 10 0.33 3.91 27.88
N GLU A 11 1.36 3.72 28.72
CA GLU A 11 1.57 4.45 29.98
C GLU A 11 2.49 5.68 29.83
N ASP A 12 3.12 5.83 28.66
CA ASP A 12 4.03 6.94 28.38
C ASP A 12 3.29 8.28 28.33
N ARG A 13 3.91 9.33 28.90
CA ARG A 13 3.31 10.67 28.99
C ARG A 13 3.67 11.58 27.82
N GLU A 14 4.72 11.23 27.08
CA GLU A 14 5.24 12.02 25.95
C GLU A 14 4.84 11.40 24.60
N VAL A 15 4.61 10.09 24.57
CA VAL A 15 4.23 9.35 23.36
C VAL A 15 2.80 8.85 23.44
N GLN A 16 1.97 9.27 22.49
CA GLN A 16 0.58 8.80 22.38
C GLN A 16 0.40 7.92 21.15
N ALA A 17 -0.04 6.68 21.35
CA ALA A 17 -0.48 5.82 20.26
C ALA A 17 -1.84 6.29 19.73
N VAL A 18 -1.86 6.78 18.49
CA VAL A 18 -3.06 7.28 17.82
C VAL A 18 -3.25 6.59 16.48
N THR A 19 -4.48 6.60 15.98
CA THR A 19 -4.80 6.17 14.62
C THR A 19 -4.24 7.15 13.59
N ALA A 20 -4.08 6.68 12.34
CA ALA A 20 -3.65 7.55 11.24
C ALA A 20 -4.57 8.77 11.06
N SER A 21 -5.89 8.60 11.22
CA SER A 21 -6.85 9.69 11.09
C SER A 21 -6.73 10.73 12.22
N GLU A 22 -6.42 10.31 13.45
CA GLU A 22 -6.16 11.23 14.56
C GLU A 22 -4.87 12.01 14.35
N ALA A 23 -3.79 11.34 13.91
CA ALA A 23 -2.52 12.00 13.58
C ALA A 23 -2.70 13.06 12.48
N LEU A 24 -3.45 12.74 11.41
CA LEU A 24 -3.76 13.66 10.32
C LEU A 24 -4.58 14.88 10.76
N ARG A 25 -5.39 14.76 11.82
CA ARG A 25 -6.13 15.90 12.40
C ARG A 25 -5.28 16.72 13.37
N ALA A 26 -4.37 16.07 14.09
CA ALA A 26 -3.55 16.70 15.11
C ALA A 26 -2.36 17.50 14.55
N THR A 27 -1.90 17.15 13.34
CA THR A 27 -0.72 17.78 12.72
C THR A 27 -1.12 18.51 11.43
N PRO A 28 -0.65 19.75 11.20
CA PRO A 28 -0.89 20.43 9.93
C PRO A 28 -0.26 19.65 8.78
N SER A 29 -0.97 19.55 7.66
CA SER A 29 -0.45 18.89 6.46
C SER A 29 0.72 19.69 5.87
N GLY A 30 1.87 19.03 5.68
CA GLY A 30 2.97 19.55 4.86
C GLY A 30 2.70 19.37 3.36
N ASN A 31 3.51 20.02 2.52
CA ASN A 31 3.45 19.84 1.07
C ASN A 31 4.44 18.77 0.62
N LEU A 32 3.95 17.74 -0.07
CA LEU A 32 4.76 16.69 -0.70
C LEU A 32 4.90 16.99 -2.19
N ASN A 33 6.01 17.62 -2.56
CA ASN A 33 6.21 18.14 -3.92
C ASN A 33 6.42 17.04 -4.97
N ARG A 34 6.91 15.85 -4.57
CA ARG A 34 7.21 14.75 -5.49
C ARG A 34 7.18 13.40 -4.77
N ILE A 35 6.65 12.40 -5.46
CA ILE A 35 6.80 10.98 -5.12
C ILE A 35 7.47 10.29 -6.29
N VAL A 36 8.37 9.34 -6.02
CA VAL A 36 8.99 8.49 -7.04
C VAL A 36 8.28 7.13 -7.08
N PRO A 37 8.15 6.50 -8.27
CA PRO A 37 7.67 5.13 -8.36
C PRO A 37 8.60 4.18 -7.62
N GLY A 38 8.03 3.26 -6.84
CA GLY A 38 8.76 2.20 -6.17
C GLY A 38 7.93 1.54 -5.10
N SER A 39 8.57 0.65 -4.33
CA SER A 39 7.99 0.02 -3.16
C SER A 39 8.87 0.24 -1.93
N TRP A 40 8.35 -0.10 -0.75
CA TRP A 40 9.14 -0.15 0.47
C TRP A 40 10.26 -1.22 0.46
N ILE A 41 10.27 -2.14 -0.52
CA ILE A 41 11.31 -3.14 -0.71
C ILE A 41 12.24 -2.62 -1.82
N ASN A 42 13.49 -2.35 -1.48
CA ASN A 42 14.55 -1.93 -2.42
C ASN A 42 14.23 -0.66 -3.25
N ALA A 43 13.17 0.10 -2.93
CA ALA A 43 12.72 1.27 -3.68
C ALA A 43 12.42 1.01 -5.17
N ASN A 44 12.09 -0.23 -5.54
CA ASN A 44 11.74 -0.62 -6.91
C ASN A 44 10.57 -1.61 -6.94
N PHE A 45 10.29 -2.19 -8.11
CA PHE A 45 9.18 -3.12 -8.34
C PHE A 45 9.64 -4.56 -8.57
N ASP A 46 10.93 -4.87 -8.45
CA ASP A 46 11.53 -6.13 -8.89
C ASP A 46 10.96 -7.37 -8.18
N VAL A 47 10.32 -7.17 -7.02
CA VAL A 47 9.62 -8.23 -6.27
C VAL A 47 8.36 -8.73 -7.00
N TRP A 48 7.80 -7.94 -7.91
CA TRP A 48 6.52 -8.21 -8.58
C TRP A 48 6.54 -8.04 -10.10
N ILE A 49 7.67 -7.65 -10.71
CA ILE A 49 7.80 -7.51 -12.16
C ILE A 49 9.25 -7.78 -12.59
N GLY A 50 9.40 -8.42 -13.76
CA GLY A 50 10.70 -8.64 -14.39
C GLY A 50 11.10 -10.11 -14.48
N ALA A 51 10.71 -10.95 -13.52
CA ALA A 51 10.86 -12.39 -13.65
C ALA A 51 9.88 -12.97 -14.70
N GLU A 52 10.21 -14.13 -15.27
CA GLU A 52 9.38 -14.77 -16.28
C GLU A 52 7.98 -15.10 -15.73
N GLU A 53 7.93 -15.61 -14.51
CA GLU A 53 6.68 -15.97 -13.83
C GLU A 53 5.81 -14.74 -13.56
N ASP A 54 6.42 -13.63 -13.11
CA ASP A 54 5.73 -12.37 -12.85
C ASP A 54 5.13 -11.80 -14.14
N ASN A 55 5.92 -11.77 -15.21
CA ASN A 55 5.46 -11.28 -16.51
C ASN A 55 4.29 -12.11 -17.03
N LYS A 56 4.37 -13.44 -16.92
CA LYS A 56 3.27 -14.33 -17.31
C LYS A 56 2.01 -14.11 -16.46
N ALA A 57 2.16 -13.86 -15.16
CA ALA A 57 1.04 -13.52 -14.29
C ALA A 57 0.38 -12.19 -14.71
N TRP A 58 1.18 -11.18 -15.07
CA TRP A 58 0.68 -9.91 -15.59
C TRP A 58 -0.07 -10.07 -16.91
N ASP A 59 0.41 -10.91 -17.83
CA ASP A 59 -0.30 -11.22 -19.08
C ASP A 59 -1.66 -11.86 -18.82
N MET A 60 -1.71 -12.84 -17.92
CA MET A 60 -2.96 -13.51 -17.55
C MET A 60 -3.94 -12.55 -16.88
N LEU A 61 -3.46 -11.68 -15.99
CA LEU A 61 -4.30 -10.65 -15.36
C LEU A 61 -4.85 -9.66 -16.39
N GLY A 62 -4.04 -9.28 -17.37
CA GLY A 62 -4.45 -8.46 -18.51
C GLY A 62 -5.59 -9.10 -19.30
N GLN A 63 -5.44 -10.38 -19.68
CA GLN A 63 -6.48 -11.14 -20.39
C GLN A 63 -7.79 -11.23 -19.60
N ALA A 64 -7.71 -11.48 -18.30
CA ALA A 64 -8.88 -11.55 -17.43
C ALA A 64 -9.62 -10.19 -17.34
N ARG A 65 -8.87 -9.10 -17.19
CA ARG A 65 -9.42 -7.73 -17.19
C ARG A 65 -10.12 -7.41 -18.50
N ASP A 66 -9.49 -7.73 -19.63
CA ASP A 66 -10.03 -7.43 -20.95
C ASP A 66 -11.29 -8.27 -21.24
N PHE A 67 -11.28 -9.55 -20.86
CA PHE A 67 -12.48 -10.39 -20.90
C PHE A 67 -13.61 -9.78 -20.07
N PHE A 68 -13.34 -9.39 -18.83
CA PHE A 68 -14.33 -8.80 -17.93
C PHE A 68 -14.92 -7.51 -18.50
N ALA A 69 -14.09 -6.61 -19.03
CA ALA A 69 -14.52 -5.38 -19.66
C ALA A 69 -15.45 -5.63 -20.85
N GLN A 70 -15.18 -6.65 -21.66
CA GLN A 70 -16.05 -7.03 -22.77
C GLN A 70 -17.41 -7.58 -22.32
N GLN A 71 -17.49 -8.25 -21.16
CA GLN A 71 -18.77 -8.78 -20.66
C GLN A 71 -19.65 -7.67 -20.07
N ILE A 72 -19.08 -6.67 -19.40
CA ILE A 72 -19.87 -5.54 -18.85
C ILE A 72 -20.54 -4.72 -19.96
N LEU A 73 -19.94 -4.65 -21.15
CA LEU A 73 -20.46 -3.87 -22.27
C LEU A 73 -21.48 -4.62 -23.14
N LYS A 74 -21.76 -5.91 -22.87
CA LYS A 74 -22.80 -6.66 -23.58
C LYS A 74 -24.16 -6.41 -22.93
N PRO A 75 -25.19 -5.96 -23.67
CA PRO A 75 -26.56 -5.98 -23.18
C PRO A 75 -26.96 -7.42 -22.88
N GLY A 76 -27.66 -7.63 -21.77
CA GLY A 76 -28.29 -8.90 -21.41
C GLY A 76 -29.44 -9.28 -22.32
#